data_AF-M9YFQ9-F1
#
_entry.id   AF-M9YFQ9-F1
#
_cell.length_a   1.000
_cell.length_b   1.000
_cell.length_c   1.000
_cell.angle_alpha   90.00
_cell.angle_beta   90.00
_cell.angle_gamma   90.00
#
_symmetry.space_group_name_H-M   'P 1'
#
loop_
_entity.id
_entity.type
_entity.pdbx_description
1 polymer ?
#
loop_
_entity_poly.entity_id
_entity_poly.type
_entity_poly.pdbx_seq_one_letter_code
_entity_poly.pdbx_strand_id
1 'polypeptide(L)' 'MRTLARPEGHCHLIMDCAYQGDDTRQLALELGFDPVVPPNPQRLQPWEYDRQVYKKRNQVE' A
#
# COMPACT_ATOMS: atom_id res chain seq x y z
N MET A 1 24.92 -0.64 2.92
CA MET A 1 23.45 -0.81 3.08
C MET A 1 22.79 0.44 2.52
N ARG A 2 21.92 0.30 1.52
CA ARG A 2 21.29 1.45 0.84
C ARG A 2 20.02 1.81 1.60
N THR A 3 20.03 2.90 2.36
CA THR A 3 18.83 3.44 3.00
C THR A 3 17.85 3.78 1.89
N LEU A 4 16.62 3.23 1.94
CA LEU A 4 15.56 3.69 1.05
C LEU A 4 15.32 5.17 1.41
N ALA A 5 15.68 6.07 0.50
CA ALA A 5 15.43 7.49 0.71
C ALA A 5 13.91 7.66 0.86
N ARG A 6 13.48 8.42 1.87
CA ARG A 6 12.07 8.74 2.04
C ARG A 6 11.60 9.42 0.74
N PRO A 7 10.51 8.96 0.13
CA PRO A 7 10.00 9.59 -1.09
C PRO A 7 9.69 11.06 -0.82
N GLU A 8 10.19 11.95 -1.67
CA GLU A 8 9.87 13.37 -1.62
C GLU A 8 8.50 13.59 -2.27
N GLY A 9 7.42 13.30 -1.52
CA GLY A 9 6.03 13.52 -1.94
C GLY A 9 5.08 12.35 -1.64
N HIS A 10 3.82 12.49 -2.09
CA HIS A 10 2.80 11.44 -1.99
C HIS A 10 3.09 10.28 -2.97
N CYS A 11 3.91 9.32 -2.54
CA CYS A 11 4.15 8.10 -3.27
C CYS A 11 3.15 7.02 -2.85
N HIS A 12 2.26 6.63 -3.77
CA HIS A 12 1.38 5.49 -3.58
C HIS A 12 2.18 4.19 -3.64
N LEU A 13 2.12 3.39 -2.58
CA LEU A 13 2.70 2.06 -2.51
C LEU A 13 1.58 1.03 -2.76
N ILE A 14 1.53 0.50 -3.97
CA ILE A 14 0.56 -0.54 -4.34
C ILE A 14 1.06 -1.88 -3.83
N MET A 15 0.25 -2.56 -3.02
CA MET A 15 0.62 -3.84 -2.40
C MET A 15 -0.48 -4.88 -2.61
N ASP A 16 -0.10 -6.16 -2.59
CA ASP A 16 -1.06 -7.25 -2.67
C ASP A 16 -1.83 -7.46 -1.36
N CYS A 17 -3.02 -8.07 -1.42
CA CYS A 17 -3.86 -8.33 -0.25
C CYS A 17 -3.18 -9.23 0.80
N ALA A 18 -2.18 -10.03 0.41
CA ALA A 18 -1.38 -10.80 1.37
C ALA A 18 -0.69 -9.92 2.43
N TYR A 19 -0.42 -8.65 2.12
CA TYR A 19 0.28 -7.70 2.98
C TYR A 19 -0.64 -6.68 3.67
N GLN A 20 -1.94 -6.98 3.73
CA GLN A 20 -2.94 -6.10 4.32
C GLN A 20 -2.84 -5.93 5.86
N GLY A 21 -1.85 -6.56 6.48
CA GLY A 21 -1.64 -6.53 7.93
C GLY A 21 -1.49 -5.10 8.44
N ASP A 22 -1.95 -4.86 9.66
CA ASP A 22 -1.96 -3.51 10.22
C ASP A 22 -0.53 -2.99 10.43
N ASP A 23 0.37 -3.86 10.91
CA ASP A 23 1.80 -3.55 11.06
C ASP A 23 2.44 -3.15 9.72
N THR A 24 2.14 -3.88 8.65
CA THR A 24 2.71 -3.60 7.32
C THR A 24 2.21 -2.28 6.75
N ARG A 25 0.93 -1.96 6.95
CA ARG A 25 0.35 -0.68 6.52
C ARG A 25 0.89 0.48 7.34
N GLN A 26 1.06 0.31 8.65
CA GLN A 26 1.68 1.31 9.52
C GLN A 26 3.13 1.57 9.12
N LEU A 27 3.91 0.51 8.89
CA LEU A 27 5.28 0.64 8.43
C LEU A 27 5.38 1.43 7.11
N ALA A 28 4.49 1.19 6.15
CA ALA A 28 4.45 1.94 4.91
C ALA A 28 4.21 3.45 5.15
N LEU A 29 3.30 3.79 6.05
CA LEU A 29 3.03 5.18 6.45
C LEU A 29 4.23 5.82 7.16
N GLU A 30 4.89 5.09 8.08
CA GLU A 30 6.09 5.57 8.77
C GLU A 30 7.23 5.86 7.79
N LEU A 31 7.39 5.00 6.78
CA LEU A 31 8.34 5.20 5.69
C LEU A 31 7.96 6.34 4.75
N GLY A 32 6.76 6.92 4.87
CA GLY A 32 6.29 8.08 4.09
C GLY A 32 5.55 7.71 2.81
N PHE A 33 5.04 6.48 2.70
CA PHE A 33 4.22 6.04 1.57
C PHE A 33 2.73 6.09 1.90
N ASP A 34 1.91 6.19 0.85
CA ASP A 34 0.46 5.98 0.93
C ASP A 34 0.11 4.54 0.49
N PRO A 35 -0.21 3.63 1.42
CA PRO A 35 -0.41 2.22 1.09
C PRO A 35 -1.77 1.99 0.39
N VAL A 36 -1.71 1.56 -0.88
CA VAL A 36 -2.87 1.14 -1.66
C VAL A 36 -2.93 -0.38 -1.69
N VAL A 37 -3.56 -0.94 -0.68
CA VAL A 37 -3.72 -2.39 -0.50
C VAL A 37 -5.21 -2.74 -0.39
N PRO A 38 -5.73 -3.69 -1.18
CA PRO A 38 -7.11 -4.13 -1.06
C PRO A 38 -7.29 -4.94 0.24
N PRO A 39 -8.34 -4.68 1.03
CA PRO A 39 -8.66 -5.50 2.18
C PRO A 39 -9.20 -6.87 1.76
N ASN A 40 -8.91 -7.88 2.58
CA ASN A 40 -9.47 -9.21 2.46
C ASN A 40 -10.98 -9.09 2.69
N PRO A 41 -11.81 -9.68 1.81
CA PRO A 41 -13.27 -9.63 1.96
C PRO A 41 -13.80 -10.19 3.30
N GLN A 42 -13.06 -11.08 3.96
CA GLN A 42 -13.39 -11.63 5.27
C GLN A 42 -12.99 -10.74 6.45
N ARG A 43 -12.33 -9.59 6.21
CA ARG A 43 -11.95 -8.69 7.28
C ARG A 43 -13.20 -8.06 7.92
N LEU A 44 -13.26 -8.05 9.24
CA LEU A 44 -14.39 -7.48 10.00
C LEU A 44 -14.61 -5.99 9.72
N GLN A 45 -13.52 -5.25 9.48
CA GLN A 45 -13.55 -3.82 9.18
C GLN A 45 -12.68 -3.57 7.93
N PRO A 46 -13.25 -3.73 6.72
CA PRO A 46 -12.56 -3.38 5.48
C PRO A 46 -12.41 -1.86 5.39
N TRP A 47 -11.31 -1.38 4.80
CA TRP A 47 -11.10 0.04 4.49
C TRP A 47 -11.38 0.33 3.03
N GLU A 48 -11.66 1.59 2.74
CA GLU A 48 -11.66 2.08 1.37
C GLU A 48 -10.21 2.24 0.88
N TYR A 49 -9.97 1.83 -0.35
CA TYR A 49 -8.70 1.98 -1.04
C TYR A 49 -8.95 2.50 -2.45
N ASP A 50 -7.97 3.18 -3.03
CA ASP A 50 -8.08 3.67 -4.40
C ASP A 50 -7.96 2.52 -5.40
N ARG A 51 -9.13 2.04 -5.85
CA ARG A 51 -9.26 1.00 -6.88
C ARG A 51 -8.66 1.40 -8.22
N GLN A 52 -8.64 2.69 -8.56
CA GLN A 52 -8.05 3.15 -9.81
C GLN A 52 -6.52 3.07 -9.74
N VAL A 53 -5.93 3.49 -8.61
CA VAL A 53 -4.49 3.34 -8.36
C VAL A 53 -4.12 1.86 -8.30
N TYR A 54 -4.88 1.02 -7.59
CA TYR A 54 -4.63 -0.43 -7.53
C TYR A 54 -4.63 -1.10 -8.93
N LYS A 55 -5.54 -0.71 -9.83
CA LYS A 55 -5.59 -1.21 -11.21
C LYS A 55 -4.33 -0.87 -12.03
N LYS A 56 -3.58 0.18 -11.66
CA LYS A 56 -2.34 0.55 -12.35
C LYS A 56 -1.19 -0.44 -12.11
N ARG A 57 -1.33 -1.37 -11.15
CA ARG A 57 -0.34 -2.44 -10.90
C ARG A 57 0.02 -3.21 -12.18
N ASN A 58 -0.95 -3.44 -13.07
CA ASN A 58 -0.77 -4.21 -14.30
C ASN A 58 -0.18 -3.41 -15.47
N GLN A 59 0.22 -2.14 -15.28
CA GLN A 59 0.90 -1.36 -16.32
C GLN A 59 2.42 -1.56 -16.33
N VAL A 60 2.96 -2.30 -15.36
CA VAL A 60 4.39 -2.53 -15.17
C VAL A 60 4.80 -3.99 -15.49
N GLU A 61 3.87 -4.85 -15.91
CA GLU A 61 4.19 -6.20 -16.43
C GLU A 61 4.56 -6.20 -17.91
#